data_AF-A0A4S4BUN5-F1
#
_entry.id   AF-A0A4S4BUN5-F1
#
_cell.length_a   1.000
_cell.length_b   1.000
_cell.length_c   1.000
_cell.angle_alpha   90.00
_cell.angle_beta   90.00
_cell.angle_gamma   90.00
#
_symmetry.space_group_name_H-M   'P 1'
#
loop_
_entity.id
_entity.type
_entity.pdbx_description
1 polymer ?
#
loop_
_entity_poly.entity_id
_entity_poly.type
_entity_poly.pdbx_seq_one_letter_code
_entity_poly.pdbx_strand_id
1 'polypeptide(L)'
;MFSTNSNNEVLNEETSPILTQTKLYIKDNLSDTLKLSDIAQYLHISSRHLSRLFVKELGVSYSEYVKNERIQKSAFYLKRQI
;
A
#
# COMPACT_ATOMS: atom_id res chain seq x y z
N MET A 1 2.62 -6.80 29.34
CA MET A 1 1.67 -7.06 28.25
C MET A 1 1.56 -5.79 27.42
N PHE A 2 2.20 -5.73 26.24
CA PHE A 2 2.13 -4.54 25.39
C PHE A 2 0.81 -4.51 24.62
N SER A 3 -0.22 -3.98 25.27
CA SER A 3 -1.39 -3.44 24.58
C SER A 3 -1.05 -2.01 24.14
N THR A 4 -0.57 -1.83 22.91
CA THR A 4 -0.49 -0.51 22.28
C THR A 4 -1.77 -0.33 21.45
N ASN A 5 -2.84 0.13 22.08
CA ASN A 5 -3.26 1.54 22.13
C ASN A 5 -3.82 2.01 20.77
N SER A 6 -5.14 1.86 20.63
CA SER A 6 -5.97 2.60 19.68
C SER A 6 -5.77 4.08 19.90
N ASN A 7 -5.40 4.87 18.87
CA ASN A 7 -5.73 6.29 18.73
C ASN A 7 -5.36 6.78 17.32
N ASN A 8 -6.22 7.66 16.78
CA ASN A 8 -6.10 8.45 15.55
C ASN A 8 -6.75 7.89 14.28
N GLU A 9 -8.09 7.87 14.32
CA GLU A 9 -8.90 8.14 13.13
C GLU A 9 -8.85 9.64 12.83
N VAL A 10 -8.07 10.04 11.82
CA VAL A 10 -8.25 11.34 11.16
C VAL A 10 -8.74 11.04 9.75
N LEU A 11 -10.06 11.11 9.58
CA LEU A 11 -10.75 10.91 8.31
C LEU A 11 -10.91 12.27 7.64
N ASN A 12 -9.96 12.67 6.80
CA ASN A 12 -10.12 13.81 5.90
C ASN A 12 -10.28 13.28 4.47
N GLU A 13 -11.31 13.76 3.77
CA GLU A 13 -11.80 13.32 2.45
C GLU A 13 -10.92 13.74 1.25
N GLU A 14 -9.63 13.93 1.47
CA GLU A 14 -8.64 13.99 0.39
C GLU A 14 -7.80 12.73 0.48
N THR A 15 -7.70 11.96 -0.61
CA THR A 15 -6.91 10.72 -0.67
C THR A 15 -5.68 10.81 0.21
N SER A 16 -5.65 10.01 1.29
CA SER A 16 -4.68 10.21 2.37
C SER A 16 -3.26 10.28 1.80
N PRO A 17 -2.44 11.28 2.14
CA PRO A 17 -1.05 11.37 1.66
C PRO A 17 -0.26 10.08 1.96
N ILE A 18 -0.64 9.36 3.00
CA ILE A 18 -0.16 8.01 3.35
C ILE A 18 -0.36 7.02 2.19
N LEU A 19 -1.55 7.00 1.59
CA LEU A 19 -1.88 6.10 0.48
C LEU A 19 -1.07 6.45 -0.76
N THR A 20 -0.93 7.74 -1.07
CA THR A 20 -0.11 8.22 -2.19
C THR A 20 1.34 7.81 -2.01
N GLN A 21 1.92 8.06 -0.83
CA GLN A 21 3.28 7.65 -0.50
C GLN A 21 3.45 6.13 -0.60
N THR A 22 2.46 5.37 -0.14
CA THR A 22 2.47 3.90 -0.24
C THR A 22 2.47 3.43 -1.69
N LYS A 23 1.62 4.01 -2.55
CA LYS A 23 1.55 3.65 -3.98
C LYS A 23 2.88 3.90 -4.69
N LEU A 24 3.52 5.04 -4.40
CA LEU A 24 4.84 5.37 -4.94
C LEU A 24 5.88 4.33 -4.49
N TYR A 25 5.92 4.03 -3.19
CA TYR A 25 6.83 3.03 -2.65
C TYR A 25 6.64 1.66 -3.30
N ILE A 26 5.38 1.23 -3.47
CA ILE A 26 5.05 -0.03 -4.16
C ILE A 26 5.60 0.03 -5.59
N LYS A 27 5.28 1.06 -6.37
CA LYS A 27 5.66 1.16 -7.78
C LYS A 27 7.17 1.09 -8.01
N ASP A 28 7.93 1.76 -7.15
CA ASP A 28 9.40 1.78 -7.23
C ASP A 28 10.01 0.43 -6.81
N ASN A 29 9.39 -0.26 -5.86
CA ASN A 29 9.89 -1.53 -5.31
C ASN A 29 9.10 -2.77 -5.77
N LEU A 30 8.35 -2.68 -6.88
CA LEU A 30 7.51 -3.78 -7.40
C LEU A 30 8.30 -5.07 -7.67
N SER A 31 9.60 -4.92 -7.96
CA SER A 31 10.55 -6.00 -8.24
C SER A 31 10.99 -6.78 -6.99
N ASP A 32 10.89 -6.16 -5.81
CA ASP A 32 11.37 -6.73 -4.55
C ASP A 32 10.21 -7.22 -3.66
N THR A 33 10.57 -7.84 -2.53
CA THR A 33 9.59 -8.34 -1.55
C THR A 33 8.95 -7.17 -0.80
N LEU A 34 7.74 -6.80 -1.20
CA LEU A 34 6.94 -5.74 -0.59
C LEU A 34 6.10 -6.29 0.56
N LYS A 35 6.52 -6.06 1.81
CA LYS A 35 5.71 -6.39 2.99
C LYS A 35 4.97 -5.15 3.48
N LEU A 36 3.70 -5.36 3.85
CA LEU A 36 2.86 -4.33 4.47
C LEU A 36 3.50 -3.75 5.75
N SER A 37 4.18 -4.58 6.53
CA SER A 37 4.87 -4.18 7.76
C SER A 37 5.95 -3.13 7.51
N ASP A 38 6.70 -3.28 6.43
CA ASP A 38 7.89 -2.48 6.16
C ASP A 38 7.47 -1.08 5.74
N ILE A 39 6.41 -0.98 4.92
CA ILE A 39 5.81 0.29 4.53
C ILE A 39 5.12 0.96 5.73
N ALA A 40 4.40 0.18 6.54
CA ALA A 40 3.76 0.73 7.73
C ALA A 40 4.80 1.33 8.69
N GLN A 41 5.94 0.67 8.86
CA GLN A 41 7.06 1.19 9.63
C GLN A 41 7.69 2.44 9.00
N TYR A 42 7.90 2.44 7.67
CA TYR A 42 8.41 3.60 6.93
C TYR A 42 7.51 4.83 7.07
N LEU A 43 6.18 4.62 7.11
CA LEU A 43 5.18 5.68 7.26
C LEU A 43 4.83 5.99 8.72
N HIS A 44 5.49 5.34 9.68
CA HIS A 44 5.21 5.47 11.12
C HIS A 44 3.74 5.20 11.50
N ILE A 45 3.09 4.26 10.83
CA ILE A 45 1.71 3.83 11.10
C ILE A 45 1.63 2.34 11.42
N SER A 46 0.49 1.90 11.95
CA SER A 46 0.25 0.47 12.12
C SER A 46 -0.11 -0.20 10.78
N SER A 47 0.37 -1.42 10.58
CA SER A 47 -0.01 -2.26 9.43
C SER A 47 -1.52 -2.49 9.34
N ARG A 48 -2.21 -2.55 10.48
CA ARG A 48 -3.67 -2.60 10.56
C ARG A 48 -4.32 -1.35 9.97
N HIS A 49 -3.81 -0.17 10.29
CA HIS A 49 -4.32 1.09 9.75
C HIS A 49 -4.11 1.14 8.24
N LEU A 50 -2.91 0.78 7.76
CA LEU A 50 -2.61 0.72 6.32
C LEU A 50 -3.51 -0.27 5.58
N SER A 51 -3.73 -1.47 6.14
CA SER A 51 -4.62 -2.47 5.55
C SER A 51 -6.07 -1.97 5.42
N ARG A 52 -6.60 -1.34 6.49
CA ARG A 52 -7.93 -0.74 6.47
C ARG A 52 -8.03 0.40 5.45
N LEU A 53 -6.99 1.23 5.34
CA LEU A 53 -6.94 2.32 4.37
C LEU A 53 -6.99 1.78 2.93
N PHE A 54 -6.27 0.69 2.63
CA PHE A 54 -6.32 0.04 1.32
C PHE A 54 -7.72 -0.47 0.98
N VAL A 55 -8.38 -1.17 1.90
CA VAL A 55 -9.73 -1.66 1.66
C VAL A 55 -10.74 -0.51 1.56
N LYS A 56 -10.60 0.52 2.39
CA LYS A 56 -11.52 1.68 2.41
C LYS A 56 -11.40 2.53 1.15
N GLU A 57 -10.19 2.87 0.73
CA GLU A 57 -9.93 3.82 -0.36
C GLU A 57 -9.84 3.15 -1.73
N LEU A 58 -9.36 1.90 -1.80
CA LEU A 58 -9.15 1.17 -3.06
C LEU A 58 -10.09 -0.03 -3.24
N GLY A 59 -10.85 -0.41 -2.21
CA GLY A 59 -11.73 -1.58 -2.27
C GLY A 59 -11.00 -2.92 -2.31
N VAL A 60 -9.67 -2.94 -2.24
CA VAL A 60 -8.84 -4.14 -2.37
C VAL A 60 -7.82 -4.26 -1.25
N SER A 61 -7.42 -5.50 -0.94
CA SER A 61 -6.34 -5.72 0.02
C SER A 61 -5.00 -5.24 -0.53
N TYR A 62 -4.08 -4.89 0.36
CA TYR A 62 -2.71 -4.51 -0.01
C TYR A 62 -2.02 -5.57 -0.88
N SER A 63 -2.08 -6.84 -0.50
CA SER A 63 -1.43 -7.93 -1.24
C SER A 63 -2.00 -8.09 -2.65
N GLU A 64 -3.32 -7.94 -2.79
CA GLU A 64 -4.00 -7.99 -4.08
C GLU A 64 -3.62 -6.80 -4.96
N TYR A 65 -3.53 -5.61 -4.36
CA TYR A 65 -3.05 -4.41 -5.06
C TYR A 65 -1.63 -4.60 -5.60
N VAL A 66 -0.69 -5.07 -4.77
CA VAL A 66 0.70 -5.35 -5.20
C VAL A 66 0.75 -6.38 -6.32
N LYS A 67 -0.05 -7.45 -6.20
CA LYS A 67 -0.13 -8.49 -7.24
C LYS A 67 -0.62 -7.93 -8.57
N ASN A 68 -1.67 -7.11 -8.55
CA ASN A 68 -2.23 -6.49 -9.75
C ASN A 68 -1.24 -5.51 -10.40
N GLU A 69 -0.55 -4.69 -9.60
CA GLU A 69 0.51 -3.80 -10.09
C GLU A 69 1.67 -4.58 -10.74
N ARG A 70 2.05 -5.74 -10.19
CA ARG A 70 3.07 -6.62 -10.81
C ARG A 70 2.61 -7.16 -12.17
N ILE A 71 1.37 -7.60 -12.27
CA ILE A 71 0.78 -8.10 -13.53
C ILE A 71 0.73 -6.97 -14.57
N GLN A 72 0.26 -5.79 -14.19
CA GLN A 72 0.20 -4.60 -15.04
C GLN A 72 1.59 -4.20 -15.54
N LYS A 73 2.60 -4.17 -14.67
CA LYS A 73 3.98 -3.86 -15.05
C LYS A 73 4.55 -4.88 -16.04
N SER A 74 4.33 -6.17 -15.82
CA SER A 74 4.76 -7.22 -16.75
C SER A 74 4.06 -7.10 -18.12
N ALA A 75 2.75 -6.85 -18.12
CA ALA A 75 1.99 -6.63 -19.35
C ALA A 75 2.47 -5.39 -20.12
N PHE A 76 2.81 -4.32 -19.40
CA PHE A 76 3.36 -3.10 -20.01
C PHE A 76 4.69 -3.34 -20.73
N TYR A 77 5.61 -4.11 -20.13
CA TYR A 77 6.89 -4.44 -20.78
C TYR A 77 6.72 -5.31 -22.03
N LEU A 78 5.79 -6.27 -22.00
CA LEU A 78 5.48 -7.11 -23.17
C LEU A 78 4.88 -6.29 -24.32
N LYS A 79 4.00 -5.33 -24.01
CA LYS A 79 3.33 -4.50 -25.02
C LYS A 79 4.25 -3.45 -25.64
N ARG A 80 5.37 -3.11 -24.99
CA ARG A 80 6.37 -2.15 -25.50
C ARG A 80 7.49 -2.81 -26.32
N GLN A 81 7.40 -4.12 -26.54
CA GLN A 81 8.39 -4.90 -27.29
C GLN A 81 7.87 -5.39 -28.66
N ILE A 82 6.73 -4.87 -29.13
CA ILE A 82 6.13 -5.20 -30.43
C ILE A 82 6.02 -3.93 -31.26
#